data_AF-A0A4R9GS32-F1
#
_entry.id   AF-A0A4R9GS32-F1
#
_cell.length_a   1.000
_cell.length_b   1.000
_cell.length_c   1.000
_cell.angle_alpha   90.00
_cell.angle_beta   90.00
_cell.angle_gamma   90.00
#
_symmetry.space_group_name_H-M   'P 1'
#
loop_
_entity.id
_entity.type
_entity.pdbx_description
1 polymer ?
#
loop_
_entity_poly.entity_id
_entity_poly.type
_entity_poly.pdbx_seq_one_letter_code
_entity_poly.pdbx_strand_id
1 'polypeptide(L)'
;MFFPRKTIPFPTRRRDGILALLIVGLAIVSIFPLFSQSPQIQFAKILCIRSVSGCECRNPDSDSILRLFHGEAVRMDGFQDHEEYIRVSNEKGACLYPKKNLKPLFYRAGFRPMDSPKDHSPKPLEFLLTSSDRESLDSVTVFNLGKYYPTYYHLAIEEAYPGSLVPALSPSGREIGKASALFLEQVRWEGSGIAKDGTKYHFAGNGRYETYDLEWGWGAGYGYQVYPYRTIAVNFKDLCAKLGPKVSRCNKSKAIGALAFLPGIREKRIRMPNGKIHDGYFCINDTGSPEYIRGDRMDIFVGLHGGGSPYQPKEQSRNIFLDAGIQPLVPWDWKFYTSEKQREWCSEDKIPSDPSRLKEGECSLDYHFNAPEKGWEVRVFFRKDGSLIRCKP
;
A
#
# COMPACT_ATOMS: atom_id res chain seq x y z
N MET A 1 -31.58 4.87 -64.05
CA MET A 1 -32.97 5.16 -64.48
C MET A 1 -33.71 3.82 -64.54
N PHE A 2 -34.87 3.69 -63.90
CA PHE A 2 -35.87 2.59 -63.97
C PHE A 2 -35.46 1.10 -64.15
N PHE A 3 -35.90 0.25 -63.20
CA PHE A 3 -36.12 -1.19 -63.41
C PHE A 3 -37.20 -1.45 -64.49
N PRO A 4 -37.23 -2.64 -65.11
CA PRO A 4 -38.29 -3.58 -64.72
C PRO A 4 -37.97 -5.10 -64.76
N ARG A 5 -38.49 -5.80 -63.75
CA ARG A 5 -39.18 -7.11 -63.74
C ARG A 5 -38.84 -8.19 -64.80
N LYS A 6 -38.59 -9.42 -64.32
CA LYS A 6 -39.29 -10.64 -64.79
C LYS A 6 -39.41 -11.72 -63.69
N THR A 7 -40.57 -12.36 -63.65
CA THR A 7 -40.90 -13.63 -62.96
C THR A 7 -41.38 -14.61 -64.06
N ILE A 8 -41.81 -15.87 -63.86
CA ILE A 8 -42.27 -16.71 -62.73
C ILE A 8 -41.77 -18.15 -63.12
N PRO A 9 -41.22 -19.05 -62.25
CA PRO A 9 -42.13 -19.87 -61.43
C PRO A 9 -41.64 -20.51 -60.10
N PHE A 10 -42.62 -20.72 -59.23
CA PHE A 10 -42.63 -21.72 -58.14
C PHE A 10 -42.74 -23.16 -58.69
N PRO A 11 -42.16 -24.16 -58.01
CA PRO A 11 -42.68 -25.52 -57.98
C PRO A 11 -43.47 -25.83 -56.70
N THR A 12 -44.49 -26.65 -56.89
CA THR A 12 -45.49 -27.09 -55.92
C THR A 12 -44.96 -27.97 -54.78
N ARG A 13 -45.46 -27.68 -53.56
CA ARG A 13 -45.90 -28.62 -52.52
C ARG A 13 -45.66 -30.12 -52.77
N ARG A 14 -44.90 -30.77 -51.88
CA ARG A 14 -45.29 -32.08 -51.31
C ARG A 14 -45.18 -32.05 -49.79
N ARG A 15 -46.10 -32.76 -49.14
CA ARG A 15 -46.07 -33.05 -47.70
C ARG A 15 -45.13 -34.23 -47.47
N ASP A 16 -44.29 -34.09 -46.46
CA ASP A 16 -43.91 -35.03 -45.39
C ASP A 16 -42.90 -34.20 -44.56
N GLY A 17 -42.87 -34.16 -43.24
CA GLY A 17 -43.32 -35.12 -42.24
C GLY A 17 -42.24 -35.11 -41.15
N ILE A 18 -42.36 -34.20 -40.17
CA ILE A 18 -41.57 -34.16 -38.93
C ILE A 18 -40.03 -33.94 -39.09
N LEU A 19 -39.58 -32.68 -39.24
CA LEU A 19 -38.37 -32.18 -38.56
C LEU A 19 -38.23 -30.63 -38.61
N ALA A 20 -39.01 -29.91 -37.79
CA ALA A 20 -38.92 -28.45 -37.69
C ALA A 20 -39.24 -27.96 -36.26
N LEU A 21 -38.48 -28.44 -35.27
CA LEU A 21 -38.58 -27.99 -33.87
C LEU A 21 -37.20 -27.94 -33.18
N LEU A 22 -36.22 -27.47 -33.94
CA LEU A 22 -34.90 -27.01 -33.50
C LEU A 22 -34.64 -25.68 -34.23
N ILE A 23 -33.85 -24.77 -33.62
CA ILE A 23 -33.48 -23.45 -34.16
C ILE A 23 -34.58 -22.35 -34.11
N VAL A 24 -35.40 -22.29 -33.04
CA VAL A 24 -35.93 -21.00 -32.50
C VAL A 24 -35.96 -20.98 -30.95
N GLY A 25 -35.11 -21.80 -30.31
CA GLY A 25 -35.07 -21.97 -28.84
C GLY A 25 -33.68 -21.85 -28.22
N LEU A 26 -32.72 -21.26 -28.94
CA LEU A 26 -31.29 -21.28 -28.59
C LEU A 26 -30.58 -19.94 -28.91
N ALA A 27 -31.29 -18.83 -28.75
CA ALA A 27 -30.79 -17.47 -29.02
C ALA A 27 -31.20 -16.44 -27.93
N ILE A 28 -31.57 -16.88 -26.72
CA ILE A 28 -31.83 -16.00 -25.56
C ILE A 28 -31.17 -16.55 -24.28
N VAL A 29 -29.97 -17.14 -24.39
CA VAL A 29 -29.17 -17.62 -23.24
C VAL A 29 -27.67 -17.34 -23.42
N SER A 30 -27.30 -16.10 -23.73
CA SER A 30 -25.87 -15.71 -23.87
C SER A 30 -25.55 -14.21 -23.79
N ILE A 31 -26.45 -13.34 -23.31
CA ILE A 31 -26.11 -11.93 -23.00
C ILE A 31 -26.68 -11.51 -21.64
N PHE A 32 -26.26 -12.21 -20.59
CA PHE A 32 -26.22 -11.67 -19.23
C PHE A 32 -24.84 -11.97 -18.65
N PRO A 33 -24.02 -10.96 -18.29
CA PRO A 33 -22.88 -11.18 -17.41
C PRO A 33 -23.41 -11.37 -15.98
N LEU A 34 -23.98 -12.55 -15.71
CA LEU A 34 -24.32 -13.02 -14.35
C LEU A 34 -23.05 -13.41 -13.57
N PHE A 35 -22.14 -12.45 -13.45
CA PHE A 35 -21.02 -12.47 -12.51
C PHE A 35 -20.91 -11.13 -11.77
N SER A 36 -22.05 -10.67 -11.25
CA SER A 36 -22.02 -9.95 -9.97
C SER A 36 -21.69 -10.97 -8.88
N GLN A 37 -20.42 -11.36 -8.76
CA GLN A 37 -19.95 -12.00 -7.54
C GLN A 37 -20.05 -10.95 -6.44
N SER A 38 -21.08 -11.04 -5.61
CA SER A 38 -21.16 -10.25 -4.38
C SER A 38 -19.83 -10.37 -3.64
N PRO A 39 -19.22 -9.26 -3.18
CA PRO A 39 -17.91 -9.29 -2.56
C PRO A 39 -17.99 -10.18 -1.32
N GLN A 40 -17.36 -11.36 -1.39
CA GLN A 40 -17.35 -12.27 -0.25
C GLN A 40 -16.58 -11.62 0.89
N ILE A 41 -17.26 -11.46 2.02
CA ILE A 41 -16.67 -10.89 3.24
C ILE A 41 -15.75 -11.95 3.86
N GLN A 42 -14.55 -12.09 3.31
CA GLN A 42 -13.57 -13.09 3.74
C GLN A 42 -12.68 -12.58 4.87
N PHE A 43 -12.59 -11.27 5.09
CA PHE A 43 -11.65 -10.64 6.03
C PHE A 43 -12.33 -9.59 6.90
N ALA A 44 -11.79 -9.41 8.12
CA ALA A 44 -12.16 -8.34 9.03
C ALA A 44 -10.95 -7.84 9.83
N LYS A 45 -11.10 -6.62 10.36
CA LYS A 45 -10.23 -6.02 11.36
C LYS A 45 -10.79 -6.25 12.76
N ILE A 46 -9.96 -6.70 13.69
CA ILE A 46 -10.28 -6.84 15.12
C ILE A 46 -10.41 -5.45 15.78
N LEU A 47 -11.55 -5.19 16.43
CA LEU A 47 -11.83 -3.97 17.20
C LEU A 47 -11.62 -4.20 18.70
N CYS A 48 -10.37 -4.46 19.11
CA CYS A 48 -10.00 -4.60 20.51
C CYS A 48 -9.55 -3.26 21.13
N ILE A 49 -10.50 -2.35 21.36
CA ILE A 49 -10.23 -1.00 21.87
C ILE A 49 -9.97 -1.01 23.38
N ARG A 50 -9.00 -0.19 23.84
CA ARG A 50 -8.62 0.01 25.25
C ARG A 50 -8.17 -1.25 26.01
N SER A 51 -7.60 -2.26 25.35
CA SER A 51 -6.98 -3.43 26.00
C SER A 51 -5.52 -3.62 25.60
N VAL A 52 -4.60 -3.40 26.54
CA VAL A 52 -3.15 -3.62 26.36
C VAL A 52 -2.80 -5.11 26.23
N SER A 53 -3.56 -6.00 26.88
CA SER A 53 -3.37 -7.45 26.86
C SER A 53 -4.12 -8.16 25.72
N GLY A 54 -4.79 -7.40 24.83
CA GLY A 54 -5.64 -7.93 23.77
C GLY A 54 -6.98 -8.44 24.29
N CYS A 55 -7.83 -8.87 23.36
CA CYS A 55 -9.19 -9.33 23.64
C CYS A 55 -9.27 -10.84 23.51
N GLU A 56 -10.18 -11.45 24.28
CA GLU A 56 -10.39 -12.89 24.28
C GLU A 56 -11.06 -13.34 22.98
N CYS A 57 -10.49 -14.39 22.38
CA CYS A 57 -11.08 -15.15 21.31
C CYS A 57 -11.03 -16.63 21.72
N ARG A 58 -12.19 -17.26 21.90
CA ARG A 58 -12.30 -18.55 22.59
C ARG A 58 -12.39 -19.69 21.58
N ASN A 59 -11.55 -20.71 21.71
CA ASN A 59 -11.64 -21.89 20.87
C ASN A 59 -12.76 -22.82 21.40
N PRO A 60 -13.85 -23.06 20.65
CA PRO A 60 -14.94 -23.91 21.11
C PRO A 60 -14.54 -25.39 21.22
N ASP A 61 -13.48 -25.81 20.54
CA ASP A 61 -13.06 -27.21 20.42
C ASP A 61 -12.04 -27.62 21.50
N SER A 62 -11.42 -26.65 22.21
CA SER A 62 -10.32 -26.92 23.16
C SER A 62 -10.28 -26.03 24.41
N ASP A 63 -11.30 -25.18 24.62
CA ASP A 63 -11.41 -24.19 25.71
C ASP A 63 -10.23 -23.20 25.83
N SER A 64 -9.33 -23.18 24.84
CA SER A 64 -8.15 -22.32 24.83
C SER A 64 -8.52 -20.90 24.43
N ILE A 65 -7.88 -19.92 25.08
CA ILE A 65 -8.11 -18.49 24.84
C ILE A 65 -6.94 -17.94 24.01
N LEU A 66 -7.23 -17.58 22.76
CA LEU A 66 -6.35 -16.76 21.94
C LEU A 66 -6.54 -15.27 22.31
N ARG A 67 -5.45 -14.50 22.31
CA ARG A 67 -5.48 -13.04 22.51
C ARG A 67 -5.26 -12.34 21.16
N LEU A 68 -6.26 -11.55 20.75
CA LEU A 68 -6.24 -10.76 19.52
C LEU A 68 -6.20 -9.26 19.86
N PHE A 69 -5.24 -8.55 19.27
CA PHE A 69 -5.02 -7.12 19.48
C PHE A 69 -5.82 -6.26 18.48
N HIS A 70 -5.95 -4.96 18.77
CA HIS A 70 -6.60 -4.04 17.83
C HIS A 70 -5.87 -4.03 16.49
N GLY A 71 -6.63 -4.03 15.40
CA GLY A 71 -6.03 -3.96 14.07
C GLY A 71 -5.51 -5.29 13.55
N GLU A 72 -5.56 -6.39 14.31
CA GLU A 72 -5.29 -7.71 13.73
C GLU A 72 -6.24 -8.01 12.59
N ALA A 73 -5.67 -8.50 11.49
CA ALA A 73 -6.41 -9.04 10.37
C ALA A 73 -6.81 -10.48 10.67
N VAL A 74 -8.07 -10.80 10.46
CA VAL A 74 -8.61 -12.16 10.59
C VAL A 74 -9.45 -12.50 9.37
N ARG A 75 -9.47 -13.78 9.01
CA ARG A 75 -10.47 -14.35 8.11
C ARG A 75 -11.74 -14.64 8.89
N MET A 76 -12.90 -14.50 8.25
CA MET A 76 -14.19 -14.85 8.84
C MET A 76 -14.79 -16.07 8.14
N ASP A 77 -15.18 -17.07 8.91
CA ASP A 77 -15.83 -18.28 8.40
C ASP A 77 -17.35 -18.11 8.53
N GLY A 78 -18.05 -17.91 7.39
CA GLY A 78 -19.51 -17.87 7.33
C GLY A 78 -20.16 -16.64 7.97
N PHE A 79 -20.22 -15.51 7.25
CA PHE A 79 -20.93 -14.33 7.75
C PHE A 79 -22.45 -14.52 7.70
N GLN A 80 -23.06 -14.90 8.82
CA GLN A 80 -24.52 -14.92 9.00
C GLN A 80 -24.98 -13.71 9.82
N ASP A 81 -26.17 -13.18 9.52
CA ASP A 81 -26.59 -11.90 10.12
C ASP A 81 -26.97 -12.00 11.60
N HIS A 82 -27.48 -13.15 12.04
CA HIS A 82 -28.08 -13.36 13.36
C HIS A 82 -27.13 -13.83 14.48
N GLU A 83 -25.85 -14.10 14.19
CA GLU A 83 -24.91 -14.64 15.19
C GLU A 83 -24.22 -13.53 16.01
N GLU A 84 -24.17 -13.67 17.34
CA GLU A 84 -23.39 -12.75 18.21
C GLU A 84 -21.87 -13.00 18.09
N TYR A 85 -21.46 -14.25 17.89
CA TYR A 85 -20.07 -14.67 17.75
C TYR A 85 -19.89 -15.32 16.39
N ILE A 86 -18.78 -15.01 15.71
CA ILE A 86 -18.40 -15.63 14.44
C ILE A 86 -17.04 -16.31 14.60
N ARG A 87 -16.85 -17.42 13.88
CA ARG A 87 -15.54 -18.10 13.81
C ARG A 87 -14.59 -17.25 12.98
N VAL A 88 -13.47 -16.88 13.58
CA VAL A 88 -12.39 -16.13 12.95
C VAL A 88 -11.10 -16.95 12.96
N SER A 89 -10.23 -16.72 11.97
CA SER A 89 -8.93 -17.40 11.89
C SER A 89 -7.81 -16.50 11.40
N ASN A 90 -6.61 -16.71 11.93
CA ASN A 90 -5.36 -16.14 11.43
C ASN A 90 -4.18 -17.12 11.66
N GLU A 91 -2.96 -16.65 11.49
CA GLU A 91 -1.73 -17.44 11.69
C GLU A 91 -1.56 -18.05 13.10
N LYS A 92 -2.27 -17.53 14.11
CA LYS A 92 -2.25 -18.05 15.49
C LYS A 92 -3.26 -19.18 15.73
N GLY A 93 -4.19 -19.42 14.80
CA GLY A 93 -5.25 -20.42 14.91
C GLY A 93 -6.64 -19.87 14.61
N ALA A 94 -7.67 -20.61 15.04
CA ALA A 94 -9.08 -20.27 14.87
C ALA A 94 -9.82 -20.24 16.22
N CYS A 95 -10.81 -19.36 16.34
CA CYS A 95 -11.57 -19.14 17.58
C CYS A 95 -12.87 -18.37 17.30
N LEU A 96 -13.79 -18.34 18.27
CA LEU A 96 -15.01 -17.53 18.25
C LEU A 96 -14.71 -16.14 18.80
N TYR A 97 -15.15 -15.10 18.07
CA TYR A 97 -14.98 -13.69 18.44
C TYR A 97 -16.30 -12.91 18.32
N PRO A 98 -16.59 -11.93 19.20
CA PRO A 98 -17.83 -11.16 19.11
C PRO A 98 -17.93 -10.38 17.79
N LYS A 99 -18.98 -10.64 17.01
CA LYS A 99 -19.25 -10.01 15.70
C LYS A 99 -19.29 -8.48 15.78
N LYS A 100 -19.86 -7.94 16.87
CA LYS A 100 -19.90 -6.50 17.18
C LYS A 100 -18.51 -5.84 17.31
N ASN A 101 -17.47 -6.62 17.56
CA ASN A 101 -16.08 -6.18 17.67
C ASN A 101 -15.26 -6.50 16.40
N LEU A 102 -15.92 -6.77 15.26
CA LEU A 102 -15.28 -6.93 13.96
C LEU A 102 -15.69 -5.78 13.04
N LYS A 103 -14.74 -5.31 12.25
CA LYS A 103 -15.00 -4.43 11.11
C LYS A 103 -14.80 -5.25 9.83
N PRO A 104 -15.88 -5.71 9.16
CA PRO A 104 -15.82 -6.35 7.86
C PRO A 104 -15.06 -5.51 6.83
N LEU A 105 -14.27 -6.18 5.99
CA LEU A 105 -13.52 -5.53 4.92
C LEU A 105 -13.81 -6.23 3.59
N PHE A 106 -14.03 -5.42 2.55
CA PHE A 106 -14.48 -5.86 1.24
C PHE A 106 -13.36 -5.67 0.22
N TYR A 107 -13.06 -6.72 -0.52
CA TYR A 107 -12.00 -6.74 -1.52
C TYR A 107 -12.53 -7.24 -2.85
N ARG A 108 -12.05 -6.65 -3.95
CA ARG A 108 -12.34 -7.16 -5.29
C ARG A 108 -11.61 -8.50 -5.47
N ALA A 109 -12.33 -9.55 -5.85
CA ALA A 109 -11.71 -10.82 -6.21
C ALA A 109 -10.84 -10.68 -7.48
N GLY A 110 -9.72 -11.43 -7.52
CA GLY A 110 -8.91 -11.59 -8.72
C GLY A 110 -7.96 -10.45 -9.10
N PHE A 111 -7.98 -9.29 -8.44
CA PHE A 111 -6.93 -8.28 -8.63
C PHE A 111 -5.58 -8.83 -8.15
N ARG A 112 -4.51 -8.63 -8.94
CA ARG A 112 -3.15 -9.13 -8.70
C ARG A 112 -2.13 -8.07 -9.15
N PRO A 113 -1.72 -7.15 -8.28
CA PRO A 113 -0.83 -6.06 -8.67
C PRO A 113 0.57 -6.52 -9.12
N MET A 114 1.01 -7.71 -8.68
CA MET A 114 2.25 -8.35 -9.13
C MET A 114 2.23 -8.80 -10.61
N ASP A 115 1.05 -8.94 -11.22
CA ASP A 115 0.89 -9.35 -12.63
C ASP A 115 0.94 -8.12 -13.58
N SER A 116 1.32 -6.94 -13.07
CA SER A 116 1.37 -5.69 -13.85
C SER A 116 2.48 -5.71 -14.92
N PRO A 117 2.21 -5.22 -16.14
CA PRO A 117 3.24 -5.10 -17.19
C PRO A 117 4.20 -3.92 -17.01
N LYS A 118 4.03 -3.07 -15.97
CA LYS A 118 4.98 -1.97 -15.71
C LYS A 118 6.30 -2.49 -15.15
N ASP A 119 7.42 -1.91 -15.57
CA ASP A 119 8.73 -2.22 -14.99
C ASP A 119 8.88 -1.58 -13.60
N HIS A 120 8.73 -2.39 -12.57
CA HIS A 120 8.93 -2.01 -11.17
C HIS A 120 10.40 -2.11 -10.73
N SER A 121 11.34 -2.28 -11.65
CA SER A 121 12.76 -2.34 -11.32
C SER A 121 13.26 -0.98 -10.80
N PRO A 122 14.12 -0.98 -9.77
CA PRO A 122 14.69 0.25 -9.25
C PRO A 122 15.58 0.90 -10.32
N LYS A 123 15.37 2.20 -10.58
CA LYS A 123 16.26 2.97 -11.47
C LYS A 123 17.71 2.87 -10.94
N PRO A 124 18.74 2.75 -11.80
CA PRO A 124 20.11 2.51 -11.33
C PRO A 124 20.74 3.78 -10.74
N LEU A 125 21.84 3.66 -9.99
CA LEU A 125 22.46 4.81 -9.30
C LEU A 125 22.93 5.92 -10.25
N GLU A 126 23.37 5.60 -11.47
CA GLU A 126 23.68 6.59 -12.51
C GLU A 126 22.46 7.40 -12.96
N PHE A 127 21.26 6.84 -12.88
CA PHE A 127 20.02 7.58 -13.12
C PHE A 127 19.72 8.52 -11.94
N LEU A 128 20.05 8.14 -10.71
CA LEU A 128 19.72 8.91 -9.50
C LEU A 128 20.75 9.99 -9.14
N LEU A 129 22.04 9.80 -9.44
CA LEU A 129 23.13 10.70 -9.00
C LEU A 129 23.80 11.46 -10.16
N THR A 130 24.58 12.48 -9.82
CA THR A 130 25.59 13.04 -10.73
C THR A 130 26.80 12.10 -10.81
N SER A 131 27.60 12.16 -11.88
CA SER A 131 28.82 11.33 -12.00
C SER A 131 29.79 11.58 -10.85
N SER A 132 30.02 12.85 -10.51
CA SER A 132 30.87 13.26 -9.38
C SER A 132 30.39 12.71 -8.03
N ASP A 133 29.07 12.76 -7.76
CA ASP A 133 28.51 12.19 -6.53
C ASP A 133 28.66 10.66 -6.48
N ARG A 134 28.43 9.97 -7.60
CA ARG A 134 28.57 8.52 -7.72
C ARG A 134 30.02 8.09 -7.51
N GLU A 135 30.97 8.73 -8.19
CA GLU A 135 32.40 8.40 -8.14
C GLU A 135 33.02 8.69 -6.77
N SER A 136 32.45 9.63 -6.00
CA SER A 136 32.94 9.99 -4.67
C SER A 136 32.31 9.20 -3.51
N LEU A 137 31.33 8.31 -3.74
CA LEU A 137 30.60 7.58 -2.69
C LEU A 137 31.48 6.78 -1.71
N ASP A 138 32.65 6.31 -2.13
CA ASP A 138 33.58 5.57 -1.27
C ASP A 138 34.50 6.49 -0.43
N SER A 139 34.41 7.82 -0.62
CA SER A 139 35.30 8.84 -0.03
C SER A 139 34.58 9.94 0.77
N VAL A 140 33.27 9.80 0.94
CA VAL A 140 32.38 10.79 1.56
C VAL A 140 32.08 10.47 3.03
N THR A 141 31.63 11.46 3.79
CA THR A 141 31.29 11.24 5.20
C THR A 141 29.93 10.54 5.30
N VAL A 142 29.91 9.35 5.89
CA VAL A 142 28.68 8.60 6.16
C VAL A 142 28.12 8.98 7.53
N PHE A 143 26.82 9.23 7.62
CA PHE A 143 26.13 9.58 8.86
C PHE A 143 24.92 8.66 9.07
N ASN A 144 24.79 8.10 10.27
CA ASN A 144 23.70 7.19 10.62
C ASN A 144 22.51 8.00 11.20
N LEU A 145 21.33 7.89 10.60
CA LEU A 145 20.08 8.51 11.06
C LEU A 145 19.35 7.66 12.14
N GLY A 146 19.95 6.56 12.57
CA GLY A 146 19.38 5.56 13.45
C GLY A 146 18.54 4.53 12.71
N LYS A 147 17.76 3.76 13.47
CA LYS A 147 16.76 2.85 12.91
C LYS A 147 15.56 3.62 12.35
N TYR A 148 15.00 3.10 11.27
CA TYR A 148 13.70 3.45 10.73
C TYR A 148 12.85 2.19 10.55
N TYR A 149 11.57 2.28 10.91
CA TYR A 149 10.62 1.18 10.79
C TYR A 149 9.75 1.37 9.53
N PRO A 150 9.75 0.41 8.60
CA PRO A 150 9.13 0.57 7.28
C PRO A 150 7.62 0.33 7.32
N THR A 151 6.89 1.09 6.53
CA THR A 151 5.66 0.68 5.87
C THR A 151 5.86 0.74 4.34
N TYR A 152 4.84 0.38 3.57
CA TYR A 152 4.87 0.51 2.11
C TYR A 152 3.67 1.31 1.62
N TYR A 153 3.92 2.15 0.62
CA TYR A 153 2.89 2.87 -0.13
C TYR A 153 3.06 2.63 -1.63
N HIS A 154 1.97 2.80 -2.36
CA HIS A 154 1.83 2.36 -3.75
C HIS A 154 0.82 3.23 -4.49
N LEU A 155 0.86 3.28 -5.81
CA LEU A 155 -0.19 3.98 -6.54
C LEU A 155 -1.51 3.21 -6.39
N ALA A 156 -2.54 3.89 -5.91
CA ALA A 156 -3.88 3.35 -5.95
C ALA A 156 -4.24 3.02 -7.41
N ILE A 157 -4.84 1.85 -7.65
CA ILE A 157 -5.32 1.44 -8.98
C ILE A 157 -6.83 1.34 -8.94
N GLU A 158 -7.55 2.10 -9.77
CA GLU A 158 -9.01 2.11 -9.76
C GLU A 158 -9.62 0.73 -10.03
N GLU A 159 -8.91 -0.12 -10.77
CA GLU A 159 -9.33 -1.50 -10.98
C GLU A 159 -9.54 -2.26 -9.65
N ALA A 160 -8.69 -2.04 -8.64
CA ALA A 160 -8.81 -2.65 -7.31
C ALA A 160 -9.99 -2.09 -6.50
N TYR A 161 -10.44 -0.86 -6.81
CA TYR A 161 -11.42 -0.10 -6.02
C TYR A 161 -12.64 0.35 -6.86
N PRO A 162 -13.40 -0.58 -7.47
CA PRO A 162 -14.58 -0.25 -8.27
C PRO A 162 -15.70 0.34 -7.40
N GLY A 163 -16.43 1.33 -7.92
CA GLY A 163 -17.48 2.03 -7.20
C GLY A 163 -18.21 3.02 -8.12
N SER A 164 -19.09 3.83 -7.53
CA SER A 164 -19.79 4.90 -8.25
C SER A 164 -18.80 5.95 -8.75
N LEU A 165 -18.94 6.36 -10.01
CA LEU A 165 -18.13 7.42 -10.60
C LEU A 165 -18.54 8.77 -10.02
N VAL A 166 -17.56 9.54 -9.55
CA VAL A 166 -17.71 10.90 -9.03
C VAL A 166 -16.68 11.83 -9.71
N PRO A 167 -16.94 13.15 -9.79
CA PRO A 167 -16.00 14.07 -10.41
C PRO A 167 -14.72 14.24 -9.56
N ALA A 168 -13.56 14.09 -10.21
CA ALA A 168 -12.29 14.51 -9.66
C ALA A 168 -12.15 16.02 -9.90
N LEU A 169 -11.96 16.81 -8.84
CA LEU A 169 -11.95 18.27 -8.90
C LEU A 169 -10.55 18.82 -8.66
N SER A 170 -10.12 19.78 -9.48
CA SER A 170 -8.87 20.53 -9.33
C SER A 170 -8.84 21.38 -8.05
N PRO A 171 -7.68 21.91 -7.64
CA PRO A 171 -7.60 22.93 -6.58
C PRO A 171 -8.51 24.15 -6.84
N SER A 172 -8.69 24.53 -8.10
CA SER A 172 -9.62 25.58 -8.55
C SER A 172 -11.08 25.16 -8.65
N GLY A 173 -11.43 23.92 -8.29
CA GLY A 173 -12.80 23.39 -8.31
C GLY A 173 -13.32 22.93 -9.67
N ARG A 174 -12.50 22.97 -10.73
CA ARG A 174 -12.85 22.50 -12.08
C ARG A 174 -12.83 20.97 -12.13
N GLU A 175 -13.79 20.34 -12.79
CA GLU A 175 -13.72 18.90 -13.09
C GLU A 175 -12.53 18.61 -14.02
N ILE A 176 -11.70 17.63 -13.64
CA ILE A 176 -10.52 17.17 -14.38
C ILE A 176 -10.62 15.69 -14.77
N GLY A 177 -11.84 15.13 -14.70
CA GLY A 177 -12.18 13.75 -15.03
C GLY A 177 -13.13 13.15 -14.00
N LYS A 178 -13.46 11.86 -14.17
CA LYS A 178 -14.33 11.10 -13.27
C LYS A 178 -13.71 9.76 -12.97
N ALA A 179 -13.80 9.32 -11.71
CA ALA A 179 -13.31 8.02 -11.27
C ALA A 179 -14.15 7.52 -10.08
N SER A 180 -13.99 6.25 -9.72
CA SER A 180 -14.66 5.64 -8.57
C SER A 180 -14.41 6.42 -7.28
N ALA A 181 -15.46 6.66 -6.50
CA ALA A 181 -15.36 7.30 -5.19
C ALA A 181 -14.41 6.56 -4.24
N LEU A 182 -14.42 5.22 -4.25
CA LEU A 182 -13.51 4.41 -3.43
C LEU A 182 -12.05 4.54 -3.90
N PHE A 183 -11.82 4.59 -5.21
CA PHE A 183 -10.48 4.84 -5.75
C PHE A 183 -9.96 6.22 -5.36
N LEU A 184 -10.78 7.27 -5.48
CA LEU A 184 -10.36 8.62 -5.06
C LEU A 184 -10.12 8.71 -3.55
N GLU A 185 -10.82 7.93 -2.72
CA GLU A 185 -10.45 7.78 -1.31
C GLU A 185 -9.05 7.16 -1.15
N GLN A 186 -8.70 6.12 -1.90
CA GLN A 186 -7.35 5.53 -1.86
C GLN A 186 -6.27 6.49 -2.40
N VAL A 187 -6.56 7.28 -3.44
CA VAL A 187 -5.66 8.36 -3.91
C VAL A 187 -5.36 9.38 -2.80
N ARG A 188 -6.30 9.64 -1.89
CA ARG A 188 -6.06 10.51 -0.72
C ARG A 188 -5.18 9.88 0.35
N TRP A 189 -5.19 8.56 0.48
CA TRP A 189 -4.38 7.81 1.44
C TRP A 189 -2.95 7.58 0.94
N GLU A 190 -2.82 7.10 -0.29
CA GLU A 190 -1.54 6.80 -0.95
C GLU A 190 -0.87 8.02 -1.60
N GLY A 191 -1.58 9.14 -1.69
CA GLY A 191 -1.13 10.39 -2.32
C GLY A 191 -1.24 10.41 -3.84
N SER A 192 -1.29 9.26 -4.53
CA SER A 192 -1.45 9.18 -5.99
C SER A 192 -2.08 7.87 -6.47
N GLY A 193 -2.65 7.88 -7.68
CA GLY A 193 -3.21 6.67 -8.30
C GLY A 193 -3.51 6.80 -9.79
N ILE A 194 -3.86 5.68 -10.42
CA ILE A 194 -4.18 5.55 -11.84
C ILE A 194 -5.62 5.04 -12.01
N ALA A 195 -6.43 5.81 -12.73
CA ALA A 195 -7.80 5.46 -13.09
C ALA A 195 -7.85 4.48 -14.28
N LYS A 196 -9.03 3.88 -14.51
CA LYS A 196 -9.25 2.85 -15.55
C LYS A 196 -9.05 3.36 -16.99
N ASP A 197 -9.22 4.65 -17.21
CA ASP A 197 -8.94 5.34 -18.47
C ASP A 197 -7.45 5.66 -18.67
N GLY A 198 -6.60 5.36 -17.67
CA GLY A 198 -5.18 5.70 -17.64
C GLY A 198 -4.88 7.07 -17.04
N THR A 199 -5.89 7.87 -16.68
CA THR A 199 -5.70 9.19 -16.06
C THR A 199 -5.03 9.01 -14.70
N LYS A 200 -3.91 9.70 -14.50
CA LYS A 200 -3.15 9.65 -13.24
C LYS A 200 -3.54 10.85 -12.37
N TYR A 201 -3.94 10.59 -11.13
CA TYR A 201 -4.36 11.60 -10.16
C TYR A 201 -3.38 11.68 -8.99
N HIS A 202 -2.97 12.89 -8.62
CA HIS A 202 -2.20 13.22 -7.42
C HIS A 202 -3.10 13.98 -6.45
N PHE A 203 -3.02 13.70 -5.15
CA PHE A 203 -3.86 14.37 -4.14
C PHE A 203 -3.28 15.74 -3.76
N ALA A 204 -4.01 16.81 -4.05
CA ALA A 204 -3.60 18.20 -3.83
C ALA A 204 -4.15 18.81 -2.52
N GLY A 205 -4.61 17.99 -1.58
CA GLY A 205 -5.23 18.43 -0.33
C GLY A 205 -6.72 18.77 -0.46
N ASN A 206 -7.43 18.90 0.67
CA ASN A 206 -8.83 19.38 0.75
C ASN A 206 -9.84 18.70 -0.21
N GLY A 207 -9.65 17.42 -0.51
CA GLY A 207 -10.49 16.67 -1.46
C GLY A 207 -10.28 17.05 -2.93
N ARG A 208 -9.17 17.71 -3.26
CA ARG A 208 -8.79 18.16 -4.60
C ARG A 208 -7.65 17.32 -5.16
N TYR A 209 -7.54 17.29 -6.48
CA TYR A 209 -6.59 16.46 -7.22
C TYR A 209 -5.95 17.22 -8.36
N GLU A 210 -4.77 16.79 -8.79
CA GLU A 210 -4.11 17.25 -10.00
C GLU A 210 -3.82 16.05 -10.91
N THR A 211 -3.69 16.27 -12.22
CA THR A 211 -3.21 15.25 -13.15
C THR A 211 -1.72 15.41 -13.41
N TYR A 212 -1.03 14.31 -13.72
CA TYR A 212 0.41 14.32 -13.97
C TYR A 212 0.82 13.34 -15.07
N ASP A 213 1.90 13.65 -15.79
CA ASP A 213 2.45 12.80 -16.86
C ASP A 213 3.83 12.19 -16.52
N LEU A 214 4.05 11.93 -15.24
CA LEU A 214 5.18 11.12 -14.77
C LEU A 214 4.87 9.63 -14.87
N GLU A 215 5.92 8.80 -14.95
CA GLU A 215 5.80 7.33 -14.99
C GLU A 215 5.09 6.77 -13.75
N TRP A 216 5.41 7.36 -12.59
CA TRP A 216 5.01 6.94 -11.25
C TRP A 216 4.29 8.03 -10.46
N GLY A 217 4.92 9.18 -10.21
CA GLY A 217 4.27 10.28 -9.48
C GLY A 217 5.25 11.31 -8.93
N TRP A 218 4.70 12.37 -8.33
CA TRP A 218 5.47 13.42 -7.66
C TRP A 218 5.84 12.99 -6.24
N GLY A 219 7.09 13.28 -5.84
CA GLY A 219 7.50 13.32 -4.43
C GLY A 219 7.19 14.68 -3.79
N ALA A 220 7.81 14.96 -2.65
CA ALA A 220 7.55 16.13 -1.82
C ALA A 220 8.19 17.44 -2.34
N GLY A 221 7.79 17.86 -3.54
CA GLY A 221 8.14 19.13 -4.16
C GLY A 221 9.50 19.15 -4.88
N TYR A 222 9.91 20.33 -5.33
CA TYR A 222 11.18 20.59 -6.03
C TYR A 222 11.43 19.74 -7.30
N GLY A 223 10.35 19.27 -7.93
CA GLY A 223 10.42 18.46 -9.17
C GLY A 223 10.76 17.00 -8.95
N TYR A 224 10.97 16.55 -7.71
CA TYR A 224 11.30 15.17 -7.40
C TYR A 224 10.20 14.20 -7.84
N GLN A 225 10.61 13.10 -8.45
CA GLN A 225 9.73 11.97 -8.77
C GLN A 225 9.86 10.83 -7.74
N VAL A 226 8.80 10.03 -7.62
CA VAL A 226 8.83 8.75 -6.88
C VAL A 226 9.22 7.60 -7.81
N TYR A 227 10.01 6.63 -7.32
CA TYR A 227 10.47 5.48 -8.10
C TYR A 227 10.38 4.19 -7.28
N PRO A 228 9.84 3.08 -7.83
CA PRO A 228 9.67 1.83 -7.10
C PRO A 228 10.98 1.34 -6.50
N TYR A 229 10.93 0.96 -5.22
CA TYR A 229 12.07 0.50 -4.42
C TYR A 229 13.22 1.50 -4.32
N ARG A 230 13.00 2.77 -4.68
CA ARG A 230 13.99 3.85 -4.58
C ARG A 230 13.52 5.00 -3.72
N THR A 231 12.23 5.28 -3.63
CA THR A 231 11.73 6.41 -2.84
C THR A 231 11.39 6.01 -1.41
N ILE A 232 11.83 6.84 -0.47
CA ILE A 232 11.46 6.79 0.93
C ILE A 232 10.72 8.09 1.28
N ALA A 233 9.51 7.95 1.83
CA ALA A 233 8.78 9.01 2.50
C ALA A 233 9.10 9.03 3.99
N VAL A 234 9.37 10.20 4.57
CA VAL A 234 9.68 10.36 6.00
C VAL A 234 8.93 11.55 6.62
N ASN A 235 8.93 11.63 7.95
CA ASN A 235 8.59 12.88 8.61
C ASN A 235 9.67 13.94 8.35
N PHE A 236 9.30 15.06 7.74
CA PHE A 236 10.25 16.11 7.39
C PHE A 236 10.86 16.83 8.61
N LYS A 237 10.06 17.08 9.66
CA LYS A 237 10.52 17.78 10.86
C LYS A 237 11.59 16.95 11.58
N ASP A 238 11.34 15.66 11.72
CA ASP A 238 12.21 14.76 12.47
C ASP A 238 13.46 14.35 11.66
N LEU A 239 13.33 14.24 10.33
CA LEU A 239 14.49 14.20 9.43
C LEU A 239 15.40 15.42 9.67
N CYS A 240 14.83 16.64 9.72
CA CYS A 240 15.61 17.83 10.02
C CYS A 240 16.15 17.88 11.45
N ALA A 241 15.49 17.27 12.45
CA ALA A 241 16.04 17.15 13.79
C ALA A 241 17.28 16.24 13.82
N LYS A 242 17.22 15.09 13.14
CA LYS A 242 18.34 14.14 13.00
C LYS A 242 19.49 14.70 12.16
N LEU A 243 19.18 15.43 11.09
CA LEU A 243 20.18 16.09 10.23
C LEU A 243 20.72 17.39 10.83
N GLY A 244 20.00 18.04 11.75
CA GLY A 244 20.27 19.39 12.27
C GLY A 244 21.71 19.65 12.75
N PRO A 245 22.39 18.71 13.43
CA PRO A 245 23.79 18.86 13.81
C PRO A 245 24.79 18.95 12.63
N LYS A 246 24.35 18.60 11.41
CA LYS A 246 25.16 18.61 10.18
C LYS A 246 24.63 19.57 9.11
N VAL A 247 23.31 19.79 9.04
CA VAL A 247 22.64 20.64 8.04
C VAL A 247 22.12 21.93 8.70
N SER A 248 22.97 22.96 8.73
CA SER A 248 22.57 24.27 9.25
C SER A 248 21.38 24.86 8.49
N ARG A 249 20.37 25.34 9.23
CA ARG A 249 19.07 25.82 8.72
C ARG A 249 18.45 24.80 7.75
N CYS A 250 18.20 23.59 8.24
CA CYS A 250 17.58 22.50 7.50
C CYS A 250 16.20 22.92 6.97
N ASN A 251 15.96 22.68 5.68
CA ASN A 251 14.73 23.01 4.97
C ASN A 251 14.53 22.02 3.80
N LYS A 252 13.35 22.00 3.19
CA LYS A 252 13.03 20.99 2.16
C LYS A 252 14.01 21.04 0.97
N SER A 253 14.40 22.22 0.51
CA SER A 253 15.36 22.38 -0.61
C SER A 253 16.80 21.93 -0.31
N LYS A 254 17.15 21.65 0.95
CA LYS A 254 18.44 21.07 1.36
C LYS A 254 18.39 19.59 1.70
N ALA A 255 17.28 19.10 2.28
CA ALA A 255 17.19 17.77 2.87
C ALA A 255 16.33 16.78 2.06
N ILE A 256 15.26 17.24 1.37
CA ILE A 256 14.55 16.39 0.40
C ILE A 256 15.48 16.15 -0.79
N GLY A 257 15.54 14.93 -1.28
CA GLY A 257 16.57 14.47 -2.21
C GLY A 257 17.67 13.64 -1.56
N ALA A 258 17.82 13.63 -0.23
CA ALA A 258 18.98 13.00 0.41
C ALA A 258 19.15 11.53 -0.02
N LEU A 259 20.35 11.18 -0.46
CA LEU A 259 20.71 9.79 -0.75
C LEU A 259 20.78 9.02 0.57
N ALA A 260 19.95 8.00 0.70
CA ALA A 260 19.93 7.07 1.80
C ALA A 260 20.51 5.72 1.38
N PHE A 261 21.08 5.00 2.35
CA PHE A 261 21.57 3.63 2.19
C PHE A 261 21.14 2.79 3.39
N LEU A 262 20.46 1.67 3.10
CA LEU A 262 19.98 0.70 4.07
C LEU A 262 20.81 -0.58 3.89
N PRO A 263 21.87 -0.81 4.70
CA PRO A 263 22.80 -1.94 4.49
C PRO A 263 22.10 -3.29 4.46
N GLY A 264 21.14 -3.52 5.36
CA GLY A 264 20.38 -4.76 5.44
C GLY A 264 19.54 -5.11 4.19
N ILE A 265 19.17 -4.12 3.37
CA ILE A 265 18.51 -4.36 2.06
C ILE A 265 19.51 -4.97 1.07
N ARG A 266 20.74 -4.44 1.02
CA ARG A 266 21.83 -4.96 0.18
C ARG A 266 22.25 -6.36 0.62
N GLU A 267 22.34 -6.58 1.93
CA GLU A 267 22.71 -7.85 2.55
C GLU A 267 21.70 -8.97 2.26
N LYS A 268 20.39 -8.65 2.21
CA LYS A 268 19.35 -9.59 1.78
C LYS A 268 19.43 -10.03 0.30
N ARG A 269 20.29 -9.39 -0.51
CA ARG A 269 20.53 -9.73 -1.93
C ARG A 269 19.25 -9.85 -2.77
N ILE A 270 18.28 -8.98 -2.50
CA ILE A 270 16.93 -9.01 -3.07
C ILE A 270 16.98 -8.90 -4.59
N ARG A 271 16.39 -9.86 -5.30
CA ARG A 271 16.36 -9.88 -6.77
C ARG A 271 15.16 -9.11 -7.30
N MET A 272 15.42 -8.15 -8.18
CA MET A 272 14.44 -7.26 -8.79
C MET A 272 13.93 -7.81 -10.14
N PRO A 273 12.86 -7.25 -10.75
CA PRO A 273 12.25 -7.81 -11.97
C PRO A 273 13.21 -7.91 -13.15
N ASN A 274 14.09 -6.92 -13.33
CA ASN A 274 15.19 -6.95 -14.31
C ASN A 274 16.32 -7.96 -14.00
N GLY A 275 16.14 -8.83 -13.00
CA GLY A 275 17.09 -9.88 -12.61
C GLY A 275 18.31 -9.40 -11.81
N LYS A 276 18.50 -8.07 -11.62
CA LYS A 276 19.59 -7.50 -10.81
C LYS A 276 19.28 -7.60 -9.32
N ILE A 277 20.32 -7.45 -8.49
CA ILE A 277 20.19 -7.36 -7.02
C ILE A 277 19.97 -5.89 -6.62
N HIS A 278 19.12 -5.64 -5.63
CA HIS A 278 18.95 -4.33 -5.01
C HIS A 278 20.23 -3.89 -4.30
N ASP A 279 20.80 -2.74 -4.69
CA ASP A 279 22.08 -2.25 -4.17
C ASP A 279 22.00 -1.63 -2.76
N GLY A 280 20.78 -1.41 -2.25
CA GLY A 280 20.49 -0.87 -0.91
C GLY A 280 20.37 0.65 -0.84
N TYR A 281 20.48 1.36 -1.96
CA TYR A 281 20.36 2.82 -2.00
C TYR A 281 18.93 3.29 -2.30
N PHE A 282 18.58 4.45 -1.74
CA PHE A 282 17.27 5.07 -1.82
C PHE A 282 17.41 6.60 -1.84
N CYS A 283 16.34 7.30 -2.16
CA CYS A 283 16.24 8.75 -2.15
C CYS A 283 15.11 9.17 -1.22
N ILE A 284 15.42 10.02 -0.24
CA ILE A 284 14.42 10.62 0.66
C ILE A 284 13.76 11.78 -0.07
N ASN A 285 12.91 11.45 -1.04
CA ASN A 285 12.28 12.37 -1.98
C ASN A 285 10.85 12.74 -1.62
N ASP A 286 10.28 12.13 -0.57
CA ASP A 286 8.86 12.26 -0.23
C ASP A 286 8.65 12.48 1.28
N THR A 287 7.45 12.96 1.67
CA THR A 287 7.14 13.33 3.05
C THR A 287 5.69 13.04 3.42
N GLY A 288 5.47 12.36 4.55
CA GLY A 288 4.13 12.15 5.13
C GLY A 288 3.84 13.08 6.32
N SER A 289 2.56 13.14 6.71
CA SER A 289 2.12 13.80 7.94
C SER A 289 2.66 13.07 9.19
N PRO A 290 3.03 13.78 10.28
CA PRO A 290 3.41 13.16 11.57
C PRO A 290 2.39 12.17 12.13
N GLU A 291 1.11 12.32 11.81
CA GLU A 291 0.03 11.41 12.24
C GLU A 291 0.21 9.99 11.67
N TYR A 292 0.72 9.91 10.43
CA TYR A 292 0.88 8.67 9.67
C TYR A 292 2.32 8.19 9.61
N ILE A 293 3.31 9.09 9.60
CA ILE A 293 4.74 8.79 9.64
C ILE A 293 5.38 9.49 10.86
N ARG A 294 5.65 8.71 11.92
CA ARG A 294 6.43 9.15 13.10
C ARG A 294 7.91 9.38 12.70
N GLY A 295 8.68 10.13 13.48
CA GLY A 295 10.04 10.57 13.13
C GLY A 295 11.10 9.49 12.84
N ASP A 296 10.85 8.26 13.27
CA ASP A 296 11.63 7.05 13.02
C ASP A 296 10.83 5.99 12.25
N ARG A 297 9.74 6.39 11.59
CA ARG A 297 9.07 5.59 10.57
C ARG A 297 9.42 6.09 9.18
N MET A 298 9.39 5.18 8.23
CA MET A 298 9.54 5.47 6.82
C MET A 298 8.50 4.71 6.01
N ASP A 299 8.06 5.29 4.89
CA ASP A 299 7.23 4.61 3.91
C ASP A 299 8.06 4.36 2.65
N ILE A 300 8.13 3.13 2.18
CA ILE A 300 8.90 2.78 0.97
C ILE A 300 7.93 2.65 -0.21
N PHE A 301 8.19 3.40 -1.28
CA PHE A 301 7.35 3.34 -2.48
C PHE A 301 7.62 2.06 -3.25
N VAL A 302 6.59 1.25 -3.51
CA VAL A 302 6.72 -0.05 -4.20
C VAL A 302 6.10 -0.09 -5.60
N GLY A 303 5.68 1.06 -6.14
CA GLY A 303 5.08 1.19 -7.47
C GLY A 303 3.58 0.86 -7.47
N LEU A 304 3.14 -0.12 -8.27
CA LEU A 304 1.76 -0.64 -8.26
C LEU A 304 1.59 -1.87 -7.36
N HIS A 305 2.69 -2.50 -6.95
CA HIS A 305 2.67 -3.64 -6.03
C HIS A 305 2.00 -3.27 -4.70
N GLY A 306 1.41 -4.24 -4.00
CA GLY A 306 0.63 -3.96 -2.80
C GLY A 306 1.45 -3.36 -1.66
N GLY A 307 0.84 -2.44 -0.91
CA GLY A 307 1.43 -1.80 0.27
C GLY A 307 1.63 -2.71 1.49
N GLY A 308 1.58 -4.04 1.35
CA GLY A 308 1.67 -4.96 2.50
C GLY A 308 0.51 -4.86 3.48
N SER A 309 -0.65 -4.34 3.03
CA SER A 309 -1.83 -4.21 3.87
C SER A 309 -2.24 -5.59 4.41
N PRO A 310 -2.19 -5.82 5.74
CA PRO A 310 -2.43 -7.14 6.32
C PRO A 310 -3.87 -7.62 6.14
N TYR A 311 -4.77 -6.69 5.80
CA TYR A 311 -6.19 -6.95 5.63
C TYR A 311 -6.57 -7.47 4.23
N GLN A 312 -5.69 -7.29 3.24
CA GLN A 312 -5.91 -7.75 1.86
C GLN A 312 -5.49 -9.23 1.69
N PRO A 313 -6.08 -9.95 0.71
CA PRO A 313 -5.55 -11.24 0.26
C PRO A 313 -4.07 -11.17 -0.07
N LYS A 314 -3.32 -12.27 0.15
CA LYS A 314 -1.86 -12.31 -0.06
C LYS A 314 -1.48 -11.96 -1.50
N GLU A 315 -2.31 -12.32 -2.47
CA GLU A 315 -2.13 -12.01 -3.89
C GLU A 315 -2.20 -10.50 -4.18
N GLN A 316 -2.86 -9.72 -3.31
CA GLN A 316 -3.07 -8.27 -3.43
C GLN A 316 -2.09 -7.46 -2.60
N SER A 317 -1.77 -7.90 -1.38
CA SER A 317 -0.87 -7.17 -0.48
C SER A 317 0.61 -7.31 -0.83
N ARG A 318 1.00 -8.30 -1.66
CA ARG A 318 2.39 -8.63 -1.97
C ARG A 318 3.15 -7.54 -2.74
N ASN A 319 4.44 -7.48 -2.41
CA ASN A 319 5.48 -6.75 -3.12
C ASN A 319 6.83 -7.46 -2.90
N ILE A 320 7.85 -7.11 -3.69
CA ILE A 320 9.16 -7.80 -3.70
C ILE A 320 9.90 -7.74 -2.36
N PHE A 321 9.75 -6.65 -1.59
CA PHE A 321 10.41 -6.50 -0.29
C PHE A 321 9.73 -7.36 0.79
N LEU A 322 8.41 -7.49 0.76
CA LEU A 322 7.67 -8.45 1.59
C LEU A 322 8.07 -9.89 1.32
N ASP A 323 8.14 -10.28 0.03
CA ASP A 323 8.54 -11.63 -0.39
C ASP A 323 9.99 -11.94 0.02
N ALA A 324 10.85 -10.92 0.12
CA ALA A 324 12.21 -11.02 0.67
C ALA A 324 12.27 -10.97 2.22
N GLY A 325 11.12 -10.97 2.91
CA GLY A 325 11.03 -10.94 4.36
C GLY A 325 11.49 -9.63 4.99
N ILE A 326 11.19 -8.49 4.37
CA ILE A 326 11.22 -7.16 5.01
C ILE A 326 9.79 -6.87 5.49
N GLN A 327 9.52 -7.18 6.76
CA GLN A 327 8.18 -7.02 7.31
C GLN A 327 7.88 -5.54 7.62
N PRO A 328 6.68 -5.05 7.26
CA PRO A 328 6.26 -3.70 7.58
C PRO A 328 5.75 -3.62 9.03
N LEU A 329 5.66 -2.40 9.54
CA LEU A 329 4.80 -2.15 10.69
C LEU A 329 3.34 -2.43 10.33
N VAL A 330 2.67 -3.15 11.21
CA VAL A 330 1.26 -3.52 11.09
C VAL A 330 0.48 -2.99 12.30
N PRO A 331 -0.84 -2.75 12.20
CA PRO A 331 -1.59 -2.03 13.24
C PRO A 331 -1.55 -2.66 14.65
N TRP A 332 -1.26 -3.96 14.79
CA TRP A 332 -1.13 -4.64 16.09
C TRP A 332 0.28 -4.66 16.69
N ASP A 333 1.26 -4.05 16.02
CA ASP A 333 2.55 -3.70 16.63
C ASP A 333 2.37 -2.57 17.68
N TRP A 334 1.28 -1.80 17.56
CA TRP A 334 0.76 -0.94 18.63
C TRP A 334 -0.23 -1.74 19.49
N LYS A 335 -0.01 -1.78 20.81
CA LYS A 335 -0.85 -2.54 21.76
C LYS A 335 -2.04 -1.77 22.30
N PHE A 336 -2.05 -0.43 22.18
CA PHE A 336 -3.12 0.38 22.76
C PHE A 336 -3.73 1.39 21.78
N TYR A 337 -5.05 1.32 21.67
CA TYR A 337 -5.89 2.19 20.86
C TYR A 337 -7.05 2.70 21.71
N THR A 338 -7.30 4.01 21.68
CA THR A 338 -8.42 4.65 22.39
C THR A 338 -9.70 4.70 21.53
N SER A 339 -9.55 4.58 20.20
CA SER A 339 -10.60 4.46 19.19
C SER A 339 -10.11 3.69 17.96
N GLU A 340 -10.98 3.40 16.98
CA GLU A 340 -10.67 2.59 15.79
C GLU A 340 -9.49 3.11 14.93
N LYS A 341 -9.13 4.39 15.08
CA LYS A 341 -8.05 5.05 14.34
C LYS A 341 -6.97 5.65 15.25
N GLN A 342 -7.27 5.89 16.53
CA GLN A 342 -6.38 6.58 17.45
C GLN A 342 -5.58 5.59 18.29
N ARG A 343 -4.31 5.41 17.93
CA ARG A 343 -3.28 4.75 18.75
C ARG A 343 -2.72 5.70 19.79
N GLU A 344 -2.26 5.15 20.90
CA GLU A 344 -1.41 5.87 21.85
C GLU A 344 0.06 5.58 21.54
N TRP A 345 0.89 6.61 21.57
CA TRP A 345 2.32 6.51 21.27
C TRP A 345 3.12 6.52 22.57
N CYS A 346 4.17 5.70 22.65
CA CYS A 346 5.17 5.88 23.70
C CYS A 346 5.87 7.24 23.51
N SER A 347 5.93 8.07 24.56
CA SER A 347 6.75 9.29 24.58
C SER A 347 8.20 8.97 24.24
N GLU A 348 8.90 9.86 23.53
CA GLU A 348 10.25 9.56 23.00
C GLU A 348 11.29 9.27 24.10
N ASP A 349 11.15 9.93 25.25
CA ASP A 349 11.91 9.73 26.48
C ASP A 349 11.63 8.39 27.17
N LYS A 350 10.55 7.70 26.80
CA LYS A 350 10.11 6.40 27.37
C LYS A 350 10.23 5.24 26.40
N ILE A 351 10.76 5.46 25.19
CA ILE A 351 11.05 4.37 24.26
C ILE A 351 12.12 3.46 24.90
N PRO A 352 11.92 2.13 24.94
CA PRO A 352 12.87 1.23 25.56
C PRO A 352 14.26 1.32 24.91
N SER A 353 15.26 1.52 25.76
CA SER A 353 16.67 1.54 25.35
C SER A 353 17.18 0.15 24.94
N ASP A 354 16.61 -0.91 25.52
CA ASP A 354 16.78 -2.31 25.13
C ASP A 354 15.39 -2.98 25.13
N PRO A 355 14.83 -3.33 23.96
CA PRO A 355 13.49 -3.93 23.88
C PRO A 355 13.44 -5.36 24.42
N SER A 356 14.58 -6.03 24.63
CA SER A 356 14.61 -7.35 25.28
C SER A 356 14.46 -7.27 26.80
N ARG A 357 14.66 -6.09 27.40
CA ARG A 357 14.65 -5.89 28.86
C ARG A 357 14.10 -4.52 29.24
N LEU A 358 12.77 -4.45 29.32
CA LEU A 358 12.05 -3.26 29.77
C LEU A 358 12.46 -2.85 31.19
N LYS A 359 12.80 -1.58 31.38
CA LYS A 359 13.06 -0.95 32.69
C LYS A 359 11.81 -0.30 33.25
N GLU A 360 11.80 -0.03 34.55
CA GLU A 360 10.73 0.74 35.18
C GLU A 360 10.60 2.13 34.52
N GLY A 361 9.37 2.50 34.14
CA GLY A 361 9.07 3.75 33.44
C GLY A 361 9.23 3.72 31.91
N GLU A 362 9.91 2.72 31.33
CA GLU A 362 9.93 2.50 29.88
C GLU A 362 8.58 1.95 29.37
N CYS A 363 8.23 2.25 28.12
CA CYS A 363 6.92 2.01 27.55
C CYS A 363 6.90 0.83 26.57
N SER A 364 6.03 -0.15 26.83
CA SER A 364 5.89 -1.39 26.04
C SER A 364 4.75 -1.39 25.03
N LEU A 365 4.09 -0.24 24.79
CA LEU A 365 2.86 -0.17 23.98
C LEU A 365 3.10 0.00 22.46
N ASP A 366 4.31 0.37 22.05
CA ASP A 366 4.67 0.75 20.67
C ASP A 366 5.58 -0.30 20.00
N TYR A 367 5.79 -0.19 18.69
CA TYR A 367 6.56 -1.17 17.91
C TYR A 367 8.03 -1.26 18.32
N HIS A 368 8.59 -0.25 19.02
CA HIS A 368 9.93 -0.32 19.58
C HIS A 368 10.12 -1.53 20.49
N PHE A 369 9.08 -1.90 21.25
CA PHE A 369 9.07 -3.07 22.12
C PHE A 369 8.48 -4.30 21.42
N ASN A 370 7.41 -4.10 20.64
CA ASN A 370 6.61 -5.21 20.11
C ASN A 370 7.08 -5.77 18.75
N ALA A 371 7.91 -5.02 18.02
CA ALA A 371 8.47 -5.39 16.72
C ALA A 371 9.89 -4.78 16.46
N PRO A 372 10.84 -4.84 17.43
CA PRO A 372 12.16 -4.20 17.33
C PRO A 372 13.03 -4.70 16.16
N GLU A 373 12.76 -5.91 15.69
CA GLU A 373 13.41 -6.56 14.55
C GLU A 373 13.04 -5.94 13.20
N LYS A 374 11.93 -5.19 13.12
CA LYS A 374 11.51 -4.49 11.89
C LYS A 374 12.26 -3.18 11.63
N GLY A 375 13.04 -2.68 12.58
CA GLY A 375 13.76 -1.41 12.46
C GLY A 375 15.10 -1.54 11.73
N TRP A 376 15.24 -0.87 10.58
CA TRP A 376 16.43 -0.91 9.71
C TRP A 376 17.32 0.32 9.89
N GLU A 377 18.64 0.13 9.95
CA GLU A 377 19.58 1.27 9.95
C GLU A 377 19.48 2.06 8.64
N VAL A 378 19.39 3.39 8.72
CA VAL A 378 19.41 4.30 7.57
C VAL A 378 20.64 5.20 7.65
N ARG A 379 21.50 5.13 6.64
CA ARG A 379 22.68 6.00 6.49
C ARG A 379 22.45 7.04 5.41
N VAL A 380 23.00 8.24 5.57
CA VAL A 380 23.06 9.30 4.56
C VAL A 380 24.49 9.78 4.36
N PHE A 381 24.75 10.48 3.26
CA PHE A 381 26.10 10.81 2.81
C PHE A 381 26.31 12.32 2.69
N PHE A 382 27.46 12.79 3.14
CA PHE A 382 27.88 14.19 3.12
C PHE A 382 29.19 14.34 2.33
N ARG A 383 29.19 15.28 1.37
CA ARG A 383 30.38 15.71 0.65
C ARG A 383 31.38 16.37 1.59
N LYS A 384 32.62 16.56 1.12
CA LYS A 384 33.72 17.19 1.89
C LYS A 384 33.43 18.64 2.31
N ASP A 385 32.53 19.34 1.62
CA ASP A 385 32.05 20.69 1.96
C ASP A 385 30.92 20.70 3.02
N GLY A 386 30.51 19.52 3.52
CA GLY A 386 29.40 19.37 4.47
C GLY A 386 28.01 19.40 3.83
N SER A 387 27.88 19.46 2.51
CA SER A 387 26.59 19.35 1.82
C SER A 387 26.12 17.89 1.72
N LEU A 388 24.82 17.65 1.80
CA LEU A 388 24.24 16.32 1.55
C LEU A 388 24.43 15.90 0.09
N ILE A 389 24.84 14.65 -0.13
CA ILE A 389 24.64 13.98 -1.42
C ILE A 389 23.15 13.77 -1.60
N ARG A 390 22.65 14.18 -2.78
CA ARG A 390 21.23 14.16 -3.10
C ARG A 390 21.02 13.53 -4.46
N CYS A 391 19.94 12.78 -4.57
CA CYS A 391 19.42 12.36 -5.85
C CYS A 391 18.99 13.57 -6.68
N LYS A 392 19.07 13.41 -8.01
CA LYS A 392 18.52 14.33 -9.00
C LYS A 392 16.98 14.37 -8.88
N PRO A 393 16.33 15.53 -9.07
CA PRO A 393 14.88 15.65 -9.20
C PRO A 393 14.28 14.70 -10.24
#